data_AF-A0AAN7BPW5-F1
#
_entry.id   AF-A0AAN7BPW5-F1
#
_cell.length_a   1.000
_cell.length_b   1.000
_cell.length_c   1.000
_cell.angle_alpha   90.00
_cell.angle_beta   90.00
_cell.angle_gamma   90.00
#
_symmetry.space_group_name_H-M   'P 1'
#
loop_
_entity.id
_entity.type
_entity.pdbx_description
1 polymer ?
#
loop_
_entity_poly.entity_id
_entity_poly.type
_entity_poly.pdbx_seq_one_letter_code
_entity_poly.pdbx_strand_id
1 'polypeptide(L)'
;MDANFAPEIRCAFTDAKAVHHIRGDPEKSYRLIIEAIGIMDFIEVSGTVDGGSSGRVVVLDINGAALWCPDVIVNTHIFELTITLSRSGHFEVVADSSAVVGHLKPLPPIESQDISAVKEWIASKHIPYQNIPNVPGKTKDFIKRRATRLFPFQDEQALYLGMCIYDWTTPSFARMELLKALEYTGLAQRPLHPFDEFSLAKAIWDSSDEDFTPQNEDYMRSFMMKPTNSLNDVKVQLDRGSVALQHLNDVENRVLSAAIDLLPRTSVAFCPQLFSGQGFFGIERFGVYFHECPLNNGPKGTELAIPFEEAMETFLAPGKTITTKSVLSCTDSRLEALCKAQGILIVLNPKPGAHVWNAPFITPLSCDPEKIEFVFKAESKFKVESYSRMVNHLTGRSIMVMTLQAL
;
A
#
# COMPACT_ATOMS: atom_id res chain seq x y z
N MET A 1 21.09 12.22 29.82
CA MET A 1 20.68 11.06 29.01
C MET A 1 21.86 10.10 28.98
N ASP A 2 21.91 9.15 29.92
CA ASP A 2 22.81 8.01 29.85
C ASP A 2 21.97 6.81 29.44
N ALA A 3 21.80 6.65 28.13
CA ALA A 3 21.22 5.43 27.60
C ALA A 3 22.35 4.38 27.52
N ASN A 4 22.36 3.44 28.45
CA ASN A 4 23.16 2.22 28.35
C ASN A 4 22.56 1.31 27.27
N PHE A 5 22.66 1.72 26.02
CA PHE A 5 22.50 0.80 24.90
C PHE A 5 23.67 -0.18 24.95
N ALA A 6 23.39 -1.48 24.87
CA ALA A 6 24.43 -2.42 24.48
C ALA A 6 25.09 -1.87 23.20
N PRO A 7 26.42 -1.72 23.14
CA PRO A 7 27.09 -1.29 21.92
C PRO A 7 26.75 -2.35 20.86
N GLU A 8 26.02 -2.11 19.77
CA GLU A 8 25.56 -0.88 19.14
C GLU A 8 24.17 -1.17 18.51
N ILE A 9 23.06 -1.04 19.24
CA ILE A 9 21.72 -1.10 18.61
C ILE A 9 21.46 0.26 17.94
N ARG A 10 21.56 0.31 16.60
CA ARG A 10 21.21 1.50 15.82
C ARG A 10 19.71 1.57 15.63
N CYS A 11 19.15 2.75 15.82
CA CYS A 11 17.73 3.01 15.59
C CYS A 11 17.51 4.37 14.94
N ALA A 12 16.47 4.49 14.14
CA ALA A 12 16.14 5.72 13.43
C ALA A 12 14.64 5.79 13.14
N PHE A 13 14.08 6.98 13.27
CA PHE A 13 12.69 7.22 12.90
C PHE A 13 12.56 7.54 11.40
N THR A 14 11.45 7.12 10.80
CA THR A 14 11.13 7.36 9.39
C THR A 14 10.80 8.82 9.08
N ASP A 15 10.63 9.67 10.10
CA ASP A 15 10.48 11.13 9.95
C ASP A 15 11.83 11.85 9.74
N ALA A 16 12.94 11.09 9.72
CA ALA A 16 14.32 11.55 9.60
C ALA A 16 14.79 12.54 10.67
N LYS A 17 14.05 12.65 11.78
CA LYS A 17 14.48 13.43 12.94
C LYS A 17 15.26 12.55 13.90
N ALA A 18 16.13 13.16 14.70
CA ALA A 18 16.92 12.42 15.69
C ALA A 18 16.02 11.66 16.68
N VAL A 19 16.53 10.58 17.28
CA VAL A 19 15.76 9.77 18.26
C VAL A 19 15.27 10.63 19.43
N HIS A 20 16.10 11.57 19.91
CA HIS A 20 15.77 12.51 20.98
C HIS A 20 14.92 13.71 20.55
N HIS A 21 14.52 13.80 19.27
CA HIS A 21 13.62 14.86 18.84
C HIS A 21 12.24 14.67 19.47
N ILE A 22 11.65 15.75 20.00
CA ILE A 22 10.30 15.72 20.57
C ILE A 22 9.29 15.37 19.47
N ARG A 23 8.51 14.33 19.73
CA ARG A 23 7.41 13.86 18.88
C ARG A 23 6.12 13.92 19.68
N GLY A 24 5.04 14.22 19.00
CA GLY A 24 3.77 14.54 19.64
C GLY A 24 3.01 15.44 18.70
N ASP A 25 1.96 14.86 18.12
CA ASP A 25 0.94 15.52 17.33
C ASP A 25 -0.23 14.54 17.45
N PRO A 26 -1.40 14.98 17.97
CA PRO A 26 -2.59 14.17 17.90
C PRO A 26 -2.70 13.63 16.48
N GLU A 27 -3.07 12.36 16.36
CA GLU A 27 -3.39 11.77 15.06
C GLU A 27 -2.19 11.45 14.15
N LYS A 28 -0.93 11.50 14.62
CA LYS A 28 0.22 10.99 13.86
C LYS A 28 0.71 9.63 14.35
N SER A 29 1.24 8.85 13.41
CA SER A 29 2.01 7.65 13.71
C SER A 29 3.49 7.92 13.44
N TYR A 30 4.33 7.52 14.37
CA TYR A 30 5.78 7.57 14.25
C TYR A 30 6.33 6.16 14.24
N ARG A 31 7.21 5.87 13.29
CA ARG A 31 7.83 4.56 13.15
C ARG A 31 9.31 4.64 13.45
N LEU A 32 9.74 3.81 14.40
CA LEU A 32 11.14 3.56 14.73
C LEU A 32 11.57 2.25 14.08
N ILE A 33 12.62 2.32 13.27
CA ILE A 33 13.32 1.15 12.76
C ILE A 33 14.50 0.86 13.68
N ILE A 34 14.62 -0.39 14.12
CA ILE A 34 15.75 -0.89 14.89
C ILE A 34 16.55 -1.79 13.94
N GLU A 35 17.77 -1.38 13.61
CA GLU A 35 18.61 -2.02 12.58
C GLU A 35 18.75 -3.52 12.84
N ALA A 36 18.45 -4.33 11.82
CA ALA A 36 18.49 -5.79 11.83
C ALA A 36 17.59 -6.51 12.86
N ILE A 37 16.81 -5.80 13.67
CA ILE A 37 15.98 -6.40 14.73
C ILE A 37 14.49 -6.29 14.39
N GLY A 38 13.98 -5.10 14.08
CA GLY A 38 12.54 -4.93 13.88
C GLY A 38 12.03 -3.50 13.86
N ILE A 39 10.71 -3.37 13.96
CA ILE A 39 9.96 -2.12 13.83
C ILE A 39 9.11 -1.90 15.08
N MET A 40 9.12 -0.66 15.58
CA MET A 40 8.24 -0.18 16.64
C MET A 40 7.43 1.01 16.13
N ASP A 41 6.10 0.89 16.15
CA ASP A 41 5.18 1.98 15.86
C ASP A 41 4.74 2.65 17.16
N PHE A 42 4.67 3.98 17.14
CA PHE A 42 4.14 4.83 18.21
C PHE A 42 2.97 5.63 17.65
N ILE A 43 1.83 5.58 18.32
CA ILE A 43 0.61 6.29 17.92
C ILE A 43 0.01 6.98 19.13
N GLU A 44 -0.26 8.26 19.03
CA GLU A 44 -1.02 8.97 20.06
C GLU A 44 -2.52 8.69 19.88
N VAL A 45 -3.15 8.05 20.88
CA VAL A 45 -4.53 7.54 20.80
C VAL A 45 -5.56 8.47 21.44
N SER A 46 -5.17 9.25 22.44
CA SER A 46 -6.10 10.09 23.20
C SER A 46 -5.64 11.54 23.27
N GLY A 47 -6.48 12.44 22.76
CA GLY A 47 -6.52 13.83 23.20
C GLY A 47 -7.22 13.91 24.55
N THR A 48 -6.63 14.65 25.49
CA THR A 48 -7.23 15.25 26.69
C THR A 48 -8.53 14.61 27.20
N VAL A 49 -8.44 13.66 28.13
CA VAL A 49 -9.59 13.40 29.02
C VAL A 49 -9.60 14.51 30.05
N ASP A 50 -10.61 15.38 30.04
CA ASP A 50 -10.87 16.33 31.13
C ASP A 50 -11.29 15.53 32.38
N GLY A 51 -10.31 14.94 33.05
CA GLY A 51 -10.45 14.48 34.41
C GLY A 51 -10.55 15.71 35.29
N GLY A 52 -11.76 16.05 35.74
CA GLY A 52 -12.00 17.22 36.60
C GLY A 52 -10.87 17.46 37.60
N SER A 53 -10.35 18.69 37.64
CA SER A 53 -9.23 19.14 38.49
C SER A 53 -7.95 18.28 38.52
N SER A 54 -7.79 17.28 37.64
CA SER A 54 -6.69 16.31 37.71
C SER A 54 -6.20 15.88 36.32
N GLY A 55 -5.56 16.84 35.64
CA GLY A 55 -4.51 16.60 34.64
C GLY A 55 -4.91 16.00 33.28
N ARG A 56 -4.09 16.29 32.26
CA ARG A 56 -4.19 15.69 30.93
C ARG A 56 -3.51 14.31 30.96
N VAL A 57 -4.18 13.29 30.41
CA VAL A 57 -3.57 11.96 30.21
C VAL A 57 -3.38 11.71 28.72
N VAL A 58 -2.14 11.37 28.34
CA VAL A 58 -1.81 10.94 26.97
C VAL A 58 -1.67 9.42 26.97
N VAL A 59 -2.35 8.76 26.04
CA VAL A 59 -2.21 7.32 25.80
C VAL A 59 -1.46 7.10 24.51
N LEU A 60 -0.37 6.34 24.57
CA LEU A 60 0.38 5.90 23.41
C LEU A 60 0.07 4.44 23.11
N ASP A 61 -0.32 4.13 21.88
CA ASP A 61 -0.30 2.77 21.35
C ASP A 61 1.11 2.49 20.80
N ILE A 62 1.76 1.48 21.38
CA ILE A 62 3.07 0.98 20.99
C ILE A 62 2.91 -0.46 20.50
N ASN A 63 2.95 -0.65 19.18
CA ASN A 63 2.74 -1.96 18.53
C ASN A 63 1.46 -2.71 18.96
N GLY A 64 0.38 -2.00 19.28
CA GLY A 64 -0.91 -2.53 19.74
C GLY A 64 -1.08 -2.55 21.26
N ALA A 65 -0.08 -2.11 22.02
CA ALA A 65 -0.11 -2.08 23.47
C ALA A 65 -0.20 -0.65 24.01
N ALA A 66 -1.17 -0.37 24.86
CA ALA A 66 -1.45 0.97 25.38
C ALA A 66 -0.55 1.31 26.59
N LEU A 67 0.21 2.40 26.47
CA LEU A 67 1.00 3.01 27.54
C LEU A 67 0.31 4.29 28.00
N TRP A 68 -0.08 4.32 29.27
CA TRP A 68 -0.70 5.47 29.91
C TRP A 68 0.38 6.41 30.44
N CYS A 69 0.44 7.64 29.93
CA CYS A 69 1.40 8.64 30.33
C CYS A 69 0.67 9.66 31.23
N PRO A 70 0.69 9.50 32.56
CA PRO A 70 0.07 10.44 33.50
C PRO A 70 0.77 11.81 33.44
N ASP A 71 0.00 12.86 33.72
CA ASP A 71 0.35 14.25 33.41
C ASP A 71 1.74 14.68 33.86
N VAL A 72 2.47 15.23 32.89
CA VAL A 72 3.80 15.82 33.00
C VAL A 72 3.67 17.19 33.62
N ILE A 73 4.43 17.45 34.68
CA ILE A 73 4.85 18.77 35.20
C ILE A 73 4.23 19.95 34.42
N VAL A 74 3.08 20.40 34.91
CA VAL A 74 2.21 21.61 34.73
C VAL A 74 2.51 22.65 33.62
N ASN A 75 3.66 22.70 32.94
CA ASN A 75 4.01 23.76 31.98
C ASN A 75 4.67 23.30 30.66
N THR A 76 4.94 22.01 30.40
CA THR A 76 5.65 21.62 29.15
C THR A 76 4.99 20.54 28.28
N HIS A 77 4.05 19.75 28.79
CA HIS A 77 3.38 18.66 28.03
C HIS A 77 4.35 17.67 27.31
N ILE A 78 5.59 17.52 27.79
CA ILE A 78 6.61 16.64 27.21
C ILE A 78 7.03 15.61 28.26
N PHE A 79 6.76 14.32 28.03
CA PHE A 79 7.29 13.24 28.86
C PHE A 79 8.48 12.57 28.19
N GLU A 80 9.36 12.00 29.00
CA GLU A 80 10.45 11.16 28.52
C GLU A 80 10.01 9.69 28.48
N LEU A 81 10.37 9.00 27.40
CA LEU A 81 10.21 7.55 27.28
C LEU A 81 11.56 6.88 27.40
N THR A 82 11.67 5.90 28.30
CA THR A 82 12.82 5.00 28.34
C THR A 82 12.47 3.73 27.59
N ILE A 83 13.23 3.42 26.53
CA ILE A 83 13.05 2.22 25.72
C ILE A 83 14.21 1.26 25.99
N THR A 84 13.89 0.09 26.54
CA THR A 84 14.83 -1.01 26.74
C THR A 84 14.59 -2.05 25.65
N LEU A 85 15.65 -2.40 24.91
CA LEU A 85 15.59 -3.36 23.79
C LEU A 85 16.50 -4.56 24.03
N SER A 86 16.03 -5.74 23.66
CA SER A 86 16.85 -6.94 23.58
C SER A 86 17.09 -7.35 22.11
N ARG A 87 18.15 -8.12 21.86
CA ARG A 87 18.43 -8.69 20.52
C ARG A 87 17.37 -9.69 20.04
N SER A 88 16.52 -10.19 20.93
CA SER A 88 15.39 -11.07 20.57
C SER A 88 14.19 -10.29 20.01
N GLY A 89 14.27 -8.96 19.96
CA GLY A 89 13.15 -8.10 19.58
C GLY A 89 12.15 -7.86 20.70
N HIS A 90 12.35 -8.42 21.90
CA HIS A 90 11.59 -8.00 23.07
C HIS A 90 11.95 -6.56 23.46
N PHE A 91 10.94 -5.76 23.78
CA PHE A 91 11.09 -4.40 24.27
C PHE A 91 10.32 -4.17 25.57
N GLU A 92 10.77 -3.17 26.33
CA GLU A 92 10.02 -2.52 27.40
C GLU A 92 10.08 -1.01 27.15
N VAL A 93 8.94 -0.33 27.22
CA VAL A 93 8.85 1.14 27.17
C VAL A 93 8.25 1.63 28.48
N VAL A 94 8.95 2.55 29.14
CA VAL A 94 8.57 3.12 30.43
C VAL A 94 8.32 4.62 30.27
N ALA A 95 7.19 5.08 30.80
CA ALA A 95 6.83 6.48 30.99
C ALA A 95 6.50 6.67 32.48
N ASP A 96 7.38 7.34 33.24
CA ASP A 96 7.26 7.51 34.69
C ASP A 96 6.97 6.19 35.44
N SER A 97 5.75 6.03 35.98
CA SER A 97 5.29 4.86 36.73
C SER A 97 4.56 3.81 35.89
N SER A 98 4.39 4.07 34.59
CA SER A 98 3.74 3.16 33.64
C SER A 98 4.78 2.48 32.76
N ALA A 99 4.57 1.20 32.47
CA ALA A 99 5.41 0.44 31.57
C ALA A 99 4.57 -0.45 30.65
N VAL A 100 5.07 -0.69 29.45
CA VAL A 100 4.51 -1.64 28.51
C VAL A 100 5.62 -2.51 27.93
N VAL A 101 5.35 -3.80 27.79
CA VAL A 101 6.27 -4.77 27.22
C VAL A 101 5.67 -5.38 25.96
N GLY A 102 6.52 -5.76 25.02
CA GLY A 102 6.06 -6.35 23.77
C GLY A 102 7.20 -6.85 22.89
N HIS A 103 6.86 -7.13 21.64
CA HIS A 103 7.81 -7.53 20.62
C HIS A 103 7.79 -6.58 19.43
N LEU A 104 8.98 -6.32 18.89
CA LEU A 104 9.12 -5.60 17.64
C LEU A 104 8.44 -6.37 16.50
N LYS A 105 7.81 -5.64 15.59
CA LYS A 105 7.35 -6.23 14.32
C LYS A 105 8.58 -6.62 13.50
N PRO A 106 8.54 -7.75 12.78
CA PRO A 106 9.67 -8.15 11.96
C PRO A 106 9.92 -7.11 10.85
N LEU A 107 11.18 -6.94 10.45
CA LEU A 107 11.50 -6.27 9.20
C LEU A 107 10.98 -7.13 8.03
N PRO A 108 10.37 -6.53 7.01
CA PRO A 108 9.97 -7.29 5.83
C PRO A 108 11.22 -7.85 5.13
N PRO A 109 11.14 -9.07 4.56
CA PRO A 109 12.25 -9.62 3.80
C PRO A 109 12.47 -8.78 2.53
N ILE A 110 13.72 -8.43 2.27
CA ILE A 110 14.15 -7.74 1.05
C ILE A 110 15.28 -8.56 0.45
N GLU A 111 14.94 -9.42 -0.51
CA GLU A 111 15.90 -10.29 -1.16
C GLU A 111 16.83 -9.49 -2.08
N SER A 112 18.14 -9.73 -1.99
CA SER A 112 19.11 -9.01 -2.83
C SER A 112 18.87 -9.26 -4.33
N GLN A 113 18.41 -10.45 -4.70
CA GLN A 113 18.07 -10.79 -6.09
C GLN A 113 16.91 -9.93 -6.64
N ASP A 114 15.91 -9.63 -5.80
CA ASP A 114 14.76 -8.81 -6.17
C ASP A 114 15.22 -7.37 -6.43
N ILE A 115 16.09 -6.84 -5.56
CA ILE A 115 16.69 -5.51 -5.72
C ILE A 115 17.56 -5.43 -6.99
N SER A 116 18.36 -6.46 -7.27
CA SER A 116 19.16 -6.53 -8.50
C SER A 116 18.28 -6.50 -9.75
N ALA A 117 17.18 -7.25 -9.76
CA ALA A 117 16.25 -7.27 -10.89
C ALA A 117 15.54 -5.91 -11.08
N VAL A 118 15.07 -5.27 -10.01
CA VAL A 118 14.50 -3.91 -10.07
C VAL A 118 15.50 -2.90 -10.63
N LYS A 119 16.78 -2.99 -10.23
CA LYS A 119 17.84 -2.13 -10.76
C LYS A 119 17.99 -2.28 -12.28
N GLU A 120 17.95 -3.51 -12.79
CA GLU A 120 18.01 -3.81 -14.22
C GLU A 120 16.80 -3.24 -14.97
N TRP A 121 15.59 -3.38 -14.43
CA TRP A 121 14.38 -2.81 -15.06
C TRP A 121 14.35 -1.30 -15.05
N ILE A 122 14.96 -0.66 -14.04
CA ILE A 122 15.17 0.78 -14.03
C ILE A 122 16.18 1.23 -15.09
N ALA A 123 17.25 0.44 -15.31
CA ALA A 123 18.23 0.73 -16.35
C ALA A 123 17.61 0.57 -17.76
N SER A 124 16.76 -0.46 -17.92
CA SER A 124 16.05 -0.77 -19.17
C SER A 124 14.78 0.07 -19.37
N LYS A 125 14.45 0.98 -18.45
CA LYS A 125 13.28 1.88 -18.52
C LYS A 125 11.93 1.15 -18.57
N HIS A 126 11.83 -0.01 -17.93
CA HIS A 126 10.54 -0.65 -17.65
C HIS A 126 9.93 -0.15 -16.33
N ILE A 127 10.79 0.36 -15.43
CA ILE A 127 10.40 1.00 -14.17
C ILE A 127 11.14 2.36 -14.05
N PRO A 128 10.46 3.48 -13.76
CA PRO A 128 9.02 3.63 -13.76
C PRO A 128 8.45 3.87 -15.18
N TYR A 129 7.14 4.05 -15.32
CA TYR A 129 6.56 4.69 -16.51
C TYR A 129 7.26 6.03 -16.81
N GLN A 130 7.56 6.29 -18.09
CA GLN A 130 8.29 7.50 -18.51
C GLN A 130 7.34 8.56 -19.09
N ASN A 131 7.77 9.83 -19.10
CA ASN A 131 7.08 10.95 -19.79
C ASN A 131 5.58 11.10 -19.51
N ILE A 132 5.16 10.97 -18.25
CA ILE A 132 3.75 11.12 -17.83
C ILE A 132 3.24 12.51 -18.24
N PRO A 133 2.17 12.60 -19.07
CA PRO A 133 1.58 13.88 -19.42
C PRO A 133 1.07 14.63 -18.19
N ASN A 134 1.21 15.96 -18.21
CA ASN A 134 0.71 16.87 -17.15
C ASN A 134 1.30 16.69 -15.75
N VAL A 135 2.20 15.72 -15.54
CA VAL A 135 2.89 15.51 -14.26
C VAL A 135 4.40 15.69 -14.50
N PRO A 136 5.05 16.69 -13.87
CA PRO A 136 6.48 16.94 -14.07
C PRO A 136 7.38 15.79 -13.58
N GLY A 137 6.80 14.83 -12.85
CA GLY A 137 7.47 13.67 -12.28
C GLY A 137 8.46 14.04 -11.17
N LYS A 138 9.16 13.03 -10.64
CA LYS A 138 10.25 13.22 -9.68
C LYS A 138 11.55 12.68 -10.25
N THR A 139 12.65 13.40 -10.03
CA THR A 139 13.98 12.94 -10.45
C THR A 139 14.44 11.75 -9.58
N LYS A 140 15.29 10.89 -10.13
CA LYS A 140 15.90 9.77 -9.36
C LYS A 140 16.59 10.26 -8.09
N ASP A 141 17.26 11.40 -8.12
CA ASP A 141 17.90 11.98 -6.93
C ASP A 141 16.90 12.47 -5.89
N PHE A 142 15.76 13.03 -6.32
CA PHE A 142 14.69 13.40 -5.41
C PHE A 142 14.12 12.16 -4.72
N ILE A 143 13.81 11.11 -5.50
CA ILE A 143 13.29 9.84 -4.98
C ILE A 143 14.30 9.22 -4.02
N LYS A 144 15.59 9.16 -4.39
CA LYS A 144 16.66 8.65 -3.51
C LYS A 144 16.69 9.39 -2.17
N ARG A 145 16.74 10.73 -2.20
CA ARG A 145 16.78 11.54 -0.96
C ARG A 145 15.56 11.33 -0.07
N ARG A 146 14.37 11.19 -0.66
CA ARG A 146 13.14 10.91 0.10
C ARG A 146 13.13 9.48 0.64
N ALA A 147 13.51 8.50 -0.17
CA ALA A 147 13.51 7.11 0.22
C ALA A 147 14.55 6.80 1.31
N THR A 148 15.76 7.36 1.25
CA THR A 148 16.75 7.22 2.33
C THR A 148 16.24 7.75 3.67
N ARG A 149 15.36 8.76 3.67
CA ARG A 149 14.73 9.27 4.90
C ARG A 149 13.64 8.32 5.42
N LEU A 150 12.85 7.75 4.51
CA LEU A 150 11.71 6.89 4.85
C LEU A 150 12.14 5.44 5.18
N PHE A 151 13.28 4.99 4.67
CA PHE A 151 13.81 3.64 4.82
C PHE A 151 15.21 3.67 5.45
N PRO A 152 15.35 4.07 6.74
CA PRO A 152 16.65 4.09 7.38
C PRO A 152 17.25 2.68 7.46
N PHE A 153 18.60 2.61 7.40
CA PHE A 153 19.38 1.37 7.37
C PHE A 153 19.19 0.50 6.11
N GLN A 154 18.55 1.05 5.07
CA GLN A 154 18.39 0.41 3.76
C GLN A 154 19.20 1.17 2.69
N ASP A 155 20.41 1.67 3.01
CA ASP A 155 21.09 2.69 2.20
C ASP A 155 21.29 2.30 0.72
N GLU A 156 21.59 1.03 0.44
CA GLU A 156 21.76 0.53 -0.93
C GLU A 156 20.42 0.23 -1.61
N GLN A 157 19.39 -0.11 -0.84
CA GLN A 157 18.08 -0.56 -1.31
C GLN A 157 17.04 0.57 -1.39
N ALA A 158 17.25 1.67 -0.66
CA ALA A 158 16.25 2.71 -0.43
C ALA A 158 15.73 3.32 -1.73
N LEU A 159 16.61 3.60 -2.70
CA LEU A 159 16.19 4.10 -4.01
C LEU A 159 15.22 3.12 -4.68
N TYR A 160 15.48 1.81 -4.64
CA TYR A 160 14.67 0.81 -5.33
C TYR A 160 13.31 0.62 -4.64
N LEU A 161 13.28 0.59 -3.30
CA LEU A 161 12.04 0.63 -2.52
C LEU A 161 11.19 1.86 -2.88
N GLY A 162 11.82 3.03 -2.95
CA GLY A 162 11.17 4.28 -3.33
C GLY A 162 10.70 4.30 -4.78
N MET A 163 11.45 3.69 -5.69
CA MET A 163 11.10 3.62 -7.11
C MET A 163 9.92 2.68 -7.37
N CYS A 164 9.78 1.57 -6.63
CA CYS A 164 8.59 0.70 -6.76
C CYS A 164 7.31 1.39 -6.25
N ILE A 165 7.40 2.20 -5.17
CA ILE A 165 6.27 3.04 -4.76
C ILE A 165 5.98 4.09 -5.83
N TYR A 166 7.01 4.77 -6.34
CA TYR A 166 6.83 5.77 -7.38
C TYR A 166 6.18 5.16 -8.62
N ASP A 167 6.65 4.00 -9.11
CA ASP A 167 6.11 3.34 -10.29
C ASP A 167 4.64 2.95 -10.14
N TRP A 168 4.27 2.40 -8.97
CA TRP A 168 2.87 2.10 -8.63
C TRP A 168 1.96 3.34 -8.72
N THR A 169 2.49 4.55 -8.54
CA THR A 169 1.68 5.77 -8.65
C THR A 169 1.65 6.37 -10.05
N THR A 170 2.50 5.88 -10.97
CA THR A 170 2.46 6.25 -12.39
C THR A 170 1.45 5.39 -13.16
N PRO A 171 1.19 5.66 -14.45
CA PRO A 171 0.39 4.77 -15.30
C PRO A 171 0.86 3.29 -15.33
N SER A 172 2.07 2.94 -14.87
CA SER A 172 2.48 1.54 -14.71
C SER A 172 1.67 0.76 -13.67
N PHE A 173 0.88 1.41 -12.80
CA PHE A 173 -0.08 0.72 -11.93
C PHE A 173 -0.99 -0.23 -12.73
N ALA A 174 -1.39 0.17 -13.96
CA ALA A 174 -2.25 -0.63 -14.82
C ALA A 174 -1.62 -1.99 -15.18
N ARG A 175 -0.30 -2.04 -15.41
CA ARG A 175 0.42 -3.30 -15.61
C ARG A 175 0.33 -4.19 -14.38
N MET A 176 0.65 -3.62 -13.21
CA MET A 176 0.69 -4.38 -11.97
C MET A 176 -0.69 -4.94 -11.61
N GLU A 177 -1.71 -4.09 -11.76
CA GLU A 177 -3.10 -4.42 -11.50
C GLU A 177 -3.64 -5.47 -12.48
N LEU A 178 -3.42 -5.31 -13.79
CA LEU A 178 -3.87 -6.28 -14.81
C LEU A 178 -3.24 -7.65 -14.61
N LEU A 179 -1.93 -7.71 -14.42
CA LEU A 179 -1.22 -8.98 -14.26
C LEU A 179 -1.72 -9.71 -13.01
N LYS A 180 -1.93 -9.01 -11.89
CA LYS A 180 -2.44 -9.64 -10.66
C LYS A 180 -3.92 -10.00 -10.74
N ALA A 181 -4.77 -9.15 -11.30
CA ALA A 181 -6.20 -9.45 -11.45
C ALA A 181 -6.42 -10.70 -12.34
N LEU A 182 -5.66 -10.81 -13.44
CA LEU A 182 -5.77 -11.88 -14.42
C LEU A 182 -4.84 -13.07 -14.16
N GLU A 183 -4.32 -13.20 -12.94
CA GLU A 183 -3.53 -14.35 -12.48
C GLU A 183 -4.44 -15.46 -11.90
N TYR A 184 -4.26 -16.71 -12.33
CA TYR A 184 -4.93 -17.88 -11.74
C TYR A 184 -4.23 -18.33 -10.45
N THR A 185 -4.46 -17.58 -9.37
CA THR A 185 -3.76 -17.76 -8.08
C THR A 185 -4.04 -19.09 -7.37
N GLY A 186 -5.07 -19.83 -7.78
CA GLY A 186 -5.43 -21.14 -7.22
C GLY A 186 -4.76 -22.33 -7.92
N LEU A 187 -4.10 -22.13 -9.07
CA LEU A 187 -3.41 -23.19 -9.79
C LEU A 187 -2.03 -23.47 -9.17
N ALA A 188 -1.70 -24.74 -8.93
CA ALA A 188 -0.49 -25.18 -8.23
C ALA A 188 0.84 -24.98 -9.00
N GLN A 189 0.81 -24.33 -10.17
CA GLN A 189 2.04 -24.04 -10.92
C GLN A 189 2.82 -22.94 -10.20
N ARG A 190 3.89 -23.35 -9.52
CA ARG A 190 4.90 -22.47 -8.92
C ARG A 190 6.22 -22.65 -9.69
N PRO A 191 7.04 -21.58 -9.84
CA PRO A 191 6.88 -20.26 -9.21
C PRO A 191 5.94 -19.30 -9.95
N LEU A 192 5.46 -19.65 -11.15
CA LEU A 192 4.68 -18.76 -12.00
C LEU A 192 3.25 -19.28 -12.18
N HIS A 193 2.28 -18.56 -11.62
CA HIS A 193 0.87 -18.83 -11.92
C HIS A 193 0.54 -18.36 -13.33
N PRO A 194 -0.17 -19.14 -14.15
CA PRO A 194 -0.54 -18.67 -15.48
C PRO A 194 -1.47 -17.46 -15.40
N PHE A 195 -1.49 -16.67 -16.47
CA PHE A 195 -2.48 -15.61 -16.67
C PHE A 195 -3.58 -16.05 -17.64
N ASP A 196 -4.72 -15.39 -17.56
CA ASP A 196 -5.67 -15.32 -18.67
C ASP A 196 -5.09 -14.43 -19.79
N GLU A 197 -4.30 -15.04 -20.66
CA GLU A 197 -3.56 -14.37 -21.75
C GLU A 197 -4.49 -13.64 -22.73
N PHE A 198 -5.68 -14.20 -23.01
CA PHE A 198 -6.62 -13.57 -23.92
C PHE A 198 -7.20 -12.29 -23.31
N SER A 199 -7.65 -12.36 -22.06
CA SER A 199 -8.16 -11.21 -21.33
C SER A 199 -7.12 -10.15 -21.10
N LEU A 200 -5.87 -10.54 -20.85
CA LEU A 200 -4.77 -9.60 -20.67
C LEU A 200 -4.47 -8.85 -21.97
N ALA A 201 -4.37 -9.58 -23.09
CA ALA A 201 -4.19 -8.97 -24.41
C ALA A 201 -5.32 -8.00 -24.75
N LYS A 202 -6.57 -8.41 -24.46
CA LYS A 202 -7.75 -7.58 -24.69
C LYS A 202 -7.77 -6.33 -23.81
N ALA A 203 -7.43 -6.46 -22.53
CA ALA A 203 -7.39 -5.33 -21.61
C ALA A 203 -6.31 -4.30 -21.96
N ILE A 204 -5.12 -4.77 -22.39
CA ILE A 204 -4.08 -3.88 -22.92
C ILE A 204 -4.57 -3.19 -24.20
N TRP A 205 -5.22 -3.93 -25.10
CA TRP A 205 -5.67 -3.41 -26.39
C TRP A 205 -6.83 -2.40 -26.29
N ASP A 206 -7.83 -2.69 -25.45
CA ASP A 206 -9.05 -1.88 -25.32
C ASP A 206 -8.84 -0.65 -24.42
N SER A 207 -7.69 -0.55 -23.75
CA SER A 207 -7.38 0.62 -22.93
C SER A 207 -7.27 1.85 -23.82
N SER A 208 -8.12 2.84 -23.51
CA SER A 208 -8.45 3.96 -24.41
C SER A 208 -8.31 5.32 -23.72
N ASP A 209 -7.85 5.32 -22.47
CA ASP A 209 -7.42 6.52 -21.78
C ASP A 209 -6.08 6.97 -22.38
N GLU A 210 -5.84 8.28 -22.46
CA GLU A 210 -4.80 8.90 -23.30
C GLU A 210 -3.40 8.33 -22.99
N ASP A 211 -3.16 8.04 -21.71
CA ASP A 211 -1.90 7.50 -21.20
C ASP A 211 -1.77 5.98 -21.36
N PHE A 212 -2.82 5.28 -21.75
CA PHE A 212 -2.92 3.82 -21.71
C PHE A 212 -3.28 3.21 -23.06
N THR A 213 -2.83 3.80 -24.16
CA THR A 213 -3.13 3.25 -25.49
C THR A 213 -2.07 2.27 -25.97
N PRO A 214 -2.41 1.24 -26.76
CA PRO A 214 -1.43 0.34 -27.38
C PRO A 214 -0.44 1.02 -28.33
N GLN A 215 -0.67 2.28 -28.69
CA GLN A 215 0.21 3.10 -29.50
C GLN A 215 1.19 3.92 -28.66
N ASN A 216 0.90 4.10 -27.37
CA ASN A 216 1.78 4.80 -26.45
C ASN A 216 3.02 3.94 -26.17
N GLU A 217 4.20 4.52 -26.45
CA GLU A 217 5.49 3.84 -26.30
C GLU A 217 5.79 3.49 -24.84
N ASP A 218 5.53 4.41 -23.90
CA ASP A 218 5.85 4.20 -22.50
C ASP A 218 4.89 3.19 -21.85
N TYR A 219 3.60 3.22 -22.23
CA TYR A 219 2.62 2.19 -21.85
C TYR A 219 3.04 0.81 -22.32
N MET A 220 3.25 0.62 -23.62
CA MET A 220 3.64 -0.69 -24.14
C MET A 220 5.01 -1.13 -23.62
N ARG A 221 5.96 -0.21 -23.42
CA ARG A 221 7.27 -0.54 -22.82
C ARG A 221 7.14 -1.02 -21.38
N SER A 222 6.18 -0.51 -20.60
CA SER A 222 5.95 -1.03 -19.25
C SER A 222 5.62 -2.53 -19.28
N PHE A 223 4.90 -3.00 -20.31
CA PHE A 223 4.61 -4.41 -20.56
C PHE A 223 5.74 -5.18 -21.28
N MET A 224 6.93 -4.58 -21.45
CA MET A 224 8.03 -5.11 -22.28
C MET A 224 7.66 -5.30 -23.76
N MET A 225 6.78 -4.46 -24.28
CA MET A 225 6.28 -4.51 -25.65
C MET A 225 6.62 -3.24 -26.43
N LYS A 226 6.35 -3.31 -27.73
CA LYS A 226 6.40 -2.19 -28.66
C LYS A 226 4.98 -1.71 -28.99
N PRO A 227 4.81 -0.42 -29.29
CA PRO A 227 3.59 0.11 -29.88
C PRO A 227 3.05 -0.74 -31.02
N THR A 228 1.73 -0.88 -31.09
CA THR A 228 1.05 -1.60 -32.17
C THR A 228 -0.34 -1.03 -32.45
N ASN A 229 -0.86 -1.34 -33.63
CA ASN A 229 -2.21 -1.03 -34.07
C ASN A 229 -3.07 -2.29 -34.26
N SER A 230 -2.69 -3.41 -33.64
CA SER A 230 -3.42 -4.68 -33.74
C SER A 230 -3.44 -5.46 -32.42
N LEU A 231 -4.63 -5.91 -32.02
CA LEU A 231 -4.79 -6.88 -30.93
C LEU A 231 -3.97 -8.16 -31.17
N ASN A 232 -3.83 -8.60 -32.42
CA ASN A 232 -3.04 -9.79 -32.73
C ASN A 232 -1.56 -9.60 -32.39
N ASP A 233 -1.02 -8.41 -32.63
CA ASP A 233 0.38 -8.11 -32.28
C ASP A 233 0.56 -8.03 -30.77
N VAL A 234 -0.42 -7.50 -30.02
CA VAL A 234 -0.40 -7.54 -28.55
C VAL A 234 -0.30 -9.00 -28.08
N LYS A 235 -1.12 -9.90 -28.62
CA LYS A 235 -1.09 -11.33 -28.29
C LYS A 235 0.27 -11.97 -28.59
N VAL A 236 0.83 -11.71 -29.78
CA VAL A 236 2.13 -12.26 -30.19
C VAL A 236 3.28 -11.72 -29.31
N GLN A 237 3.20 -10.47 -28.88
CA GLN A 237 4.21 -9.88 -27.98
C GLN A 237 4.08 -10.42 -26.54
N LEU A 238 2.86 -10.59 -26.04
CA LEU A 238 2.60 -11.26 -24.76
C LEU A 238 3.15 -12.68 -24.73
N ASP A 239 2.87 -13.49 -25.74
CA ASP A 239 3.36 -14.87 -25.83
C ASP A 239 4.89 -14.94 -25.74
N ARG A 240 5.58 -14.03 -26.44
CA ARG A 240 7.06 -13.94 -26.43
C ARG A 240 7.65 -13.46 -25.11
N GLY A 241 6.93 -12.62 -24.36
CA GLY A 241 7.44 -11.90 -23.19
C GLY A 241 6.84 -12.30 -21.84
N SER A 242 5.83 -13.17 -21.82
CA SER A 242 4.98 -13.46 -20.65
C SER A 242 5.77 -13.85 -19.40
N VAL A 243 6.78 -14.72 -19.54
CA VAL A 243 7.63 -15.18 -18.43
C VAL A 243 8.43 -14.01 -17.83
N ALA A 244 9.05 -13.18 -18.67
CA ALA A 244 9.83 -12.04 -18.22
C ALA A 244 8.94 -10.94 -17.60
N LEU A 245 7.77 -10.71 -18.19
CA LEU A 245 6.78 -9.77 -17.69
C LEU A 245 6.21 -10.21 -16.33
N GLN A 246 5.94 -11.50 -16.16
CA GLN A 246 5.52 -12.05 -14.87
C GLN A 246 6.60 -11.90 -13.81
N HIS A 247 7.83 -12.27 -14.16
CA HIS A 247 8.96 -12.12 -13.24
C HIS A 247 9.14 -10.66 -12.81
N LEU A 248 9.02 -9.71 -13.75
CA LEU A 248 9.00 -8.28 -13.44
C LEU A 248 7.91 -7.94 -12.43
N ASN A 249 6.68 -8.32 -12.72
CA ASN A 249 5.54 -8.01 -11.88
C ASN A 249 5.66 -8.61 -10.47
N ASP A 250 6.10 -9.86 -10.36
CA ASP A 250 6.19 -10.56 -9.08
C ASP A 250 7.30 -9.99 -8.19
N VAL A 251 8.47 -9.72 -8.76
CA VAL A 251 9.57 -9.08 -8.03
C VAL A 251 9.16 -7.68 -7.57
N GLU A 252 8.59 -6.88 -8.47
CA GLU A 252 8.21 -5.52 -8.12
C GLU A 252 7.13 -5.48 -7.04
N ASN A 253 6.12 -6.35 -7.11
CA ASN A 253 5.10 -6.45 -6.06
C ASN A 253 5.71 -6.87 -4.70
N ARG A 254 6.71 -7.74 -4.68
CA ARG A 254 7.42 -8.09 -3.43
C ARG A 254 8.19 -6.89 -2.86
N VAL A 255 8.94 -6.17 -3.69
CA VAL A 255 9.69 -4.98 -3.27
C VAL A 255 8.74 -3.85 -2.83
N LEU A 256 7.65 -3.63 -3.56
CA LEU A 256 6.59 -2.69 -3.19
C LEU A 256 5.95 -3.06 -1.84
N SER A 257 5.61 -4.33 -1.64
CA SER A 257 5.04 -4.82 -0.37
C SER A 257 5.99 -4.58 0.80
N ALA A 258 7.29 -4.89 0.64
CA ALA A 258 8.30 -4.61 1.64
C ALA A 258 8.44 -3.10 1.93
N ALA A 259 8.39 -2.26 0.88
CA ALA A 259 8.43 -0.81 1.04
C ALA A 259 7.21 -0.29 1.82
N ILE A 260 5.99 -0.77 1.52
CA ILE A 260 4.75 -0.44 2.25
C ILE A 260 4.86 -0.87 3.72
N ASP A 261 5.38 -2.07 3.98
CA ASP A 261 5.55 -2.59 5.34
C ASP A 261 6.61 -1.83 6.15
N LEU A 262 7.52 -1.09 5.51
CA LEU A 262 8.49 -0.22 6.18
C LEU A 262 7.97 1.19 6.46
N LEU A 263 6.97 1.69 5.74
CA LEU A 263 6.44 3.05 5.92
C LEU A 263 5.58 3.22 7.18
N PRO A 264 5.64 4.38 7.85
CA PRO A 264 4.78 4.68 8.99
C PRO A 264 3.30 4.55 8.63
N ARG A 265 2.51 4.00 9.57
CA ARG A 265 1.08 3.80 9.38
C ARG A 265 0.31 5.12 9.41
N THR A 266 -0.94 5.08 8.98
CA THR A 266 -1.84 6.24 9.05
C THR A 266 -2.71 6.13 10.28
N SER A 267 -2.82 7.18 11.10
CA SER A 267 -3.75 7.19 12.23
C SER A 267 -5.20 7.23 11.74
N VAL A 268 -6.06 6.46 12.41
CA VAL A 268 -7.51 6.52 12.21
C VAL A 268 -8.07 7.85 12.70
N ALA A 269 -7.46 8.48 13.69
CA ALA A 269 -7.93 9.79 14.16
C ALA A 269 -7.72 10.88 13.09
N PHE A 270 -6.61 10.81 12.34
CA PHE A 270 -6.29 11.76 11.26
C PHE A 270 -7.15 11.49 10.03
N CYS A 271 -7.29 10.21 9.70
CA CYS A 271 -8.03 9.77 8.52
C CYS A 271 -9.07 8.74 8.96
N PRO A 272 -10.26 9.14 9.41
CA PRO A 272 -11.24 8.20 9.99
C PRO A 272 -11.85 7.23 8.98
N GLN A 273 -11.82 7.58 7.69
CA GLN A 273 -12.36 6.78 6.60
C GLN A 273 -11.47 6.93 5.37
N LEU A 274 -11.34 5.87 4.57
CA LEU A 274 -10.62 5.87 3.31
C LEU A 274 -11.58 5.58 2.15
N PHE A 275 -11.26 6.06 0.96
CA PHE A 275 -12.07 5.90 -0.24
C PHE A 275 -11.24 5.44 -1.42
N SER A 276 -11.82 4.63 -2.29
CA SER A 276 -11.17 4.18 -3.53
C SER A 276 -12.15 4.15 -4.69
N GLY A 277 -11.79 4.80 -5.80
CA GLY A 277 -12.50 4.67 -7.07
C GLY A 277 -12.01 3.44 -7.82
N GLN A 278 -12.91 2.57 -8.22
CA GLN A 278 -12.60 1.26 -8.78
C GLN A 278 -13.41 0.97 -10.05
N GLY A 279 -13.00 -0.10 -10.75
CA GLY A 279 -13.65 -0.57 -11.98
C GLY A 279 -12.94 -0.15 -13.27
N PHE A 280 -11.66 0.21 -13.21
CA PHE A 280 -10.88 0.70 -14.36
C PHE A 280 -10.88 -0.28 -15.55
N PHE A 281 -11.01 -1.59 -15.29
CA PHE A 281 -11.09 -2.63 -16.32
C PHE A 281 -12.49 -3.25 -16.48
N GLY A 282 -13.54 -2.51 -16.10
CA GLY A 282 -14.92 -2.98 -16.15
C GLY A 282 -15.40 -3.60 -14.84
N ILE A 283 -16.69 -3.43 -14.57
CA ILE A 283 -17.32 -3.89 -13.33
C ILE A 283 -17.37 -5.43 -13.26
N GLU A 284 -17.46 -6.08 -14.41
CA GLU A 284 -17.44 -7.53 -14.62
C GLU A 284 -16.07 -8.17 -14.34
N ARG A 285 -15.01 -7.37 -14.20
CA ARG A 285 -13.69 -7.84 -13.80
C ARG A 285 -13.36 -7.50 -12.35
N PHE A 286 -14.22 -6.76 -11.65
CA PHE A 286 -13.98 -6.42 -10.25
C PHE A 286 -13.89 -7.66 -9.34
N GLY A 287 -14.67 -8.71 -9.62
CA GLY A 287 -14.63 -9.93 -8.81
C GLY A 287 -13.28 -10.65 -8.84
N VAL A 288 -12.52 -10.57 -9.95
CA VAL A 288 -11.24 -11.30 -10.09
C VAL A 288 -10.06 -10.61 -9.40
N TYR A 289 -10.28 -9.44 -8.78
CA TYR A 289 -9.31 -8.79 -7.92
C TYR A 289 -9.11 -9.49 -6.58
N PHE A 290 -9.95 -10.48 -6.25
CA PHE A 290 -9.95 -11.14 -4.95
C PHE A 290 -9.56 -12.61 -5.07
N HIS A 291 -8.85 -13.12 -4.06
CA HIS A 291 -8.44 -14.53 -4.00
C HIS A 291 -9.62 -15.49 -3.89
N GLU A 292 -10.73 -15.03 -3.33
CA GLU A 292 -11.94 -15.83 -3.11
C GLU A 292 -12.75 -16.05 -4.40
N CYS A 293 -12.38 -15.41 -5.52
CA CYS A 293 -13.01 -15.67 -6.81
C CYS A 293 -12.76 -17.14 -7.23
N PRO A 294 -13.82 -17.93 -7.50
CA PRO A 294 -13.66 -19.36 -7.81
C PRO A 294 -12.87 -19.63 -9.09
N LEU A 295 -12.90 -18.70 -10.06
CA LEU A 295 -12.19 -18.80 -11.33
C LEU A 295 -10.66 -18.83 -11.17
N ASN A 296 -10.12 -18.38 -10.02
CA ASN A 296 -8.70 -18.47 -9.70
C ASN A 296 -8.18 -19.92 -9.73
N ASN A 297 -9.06 -20.91 -9.54
CA ASN A 297 -8.72 -22.33 -9.57
C ASN A 297 -8.68 -22.92 -10.99
N GLY A 298 -8.91 -22.09 -12.02
CA GLY A 298 -8.85 -22.49 -13.42
C GLY A 298 -10.07 -23.29 -13.90
N PRO A 299 -9.91 -24.10 -14.97
CA PRO A 299 -8.66 -24.44 -15.64
C PRO A 299 -8.01 -23.24 -16.37
N LYS A 300 -6.70 -23.35 -16.69
CA LYS A 300 -6.01 -22.35 -17.52
C LYS A 300 -6.77 -22.18 -18.84
N GLY A 301 -7.00 -20.92 -19.25
CA GLY A 301 -7.72 -20.56 -20.46
C GLY A 301 -9.21 -20.24 -20.24
N THR A 302 -9.73 -20.48 -19.03
CA THR A 302 -11.05 -19.96 -18.62
C THR A 302 -10.98 -18.46 -18.41
N GLU A 303 -11.85 -17.69 -19.04
CA GLU A 303 -11.85 -16.24 -18.88
C GLU A 303 -11.99 -15.84 -17.39
N LEU A 304 -11.09 -14.98 -16.90
CA LEU A 304 -11.14 -14.38 -15.57
C LEU A 304 -12.05 -13.16 -15.59
N ALA A 305 -13.35 -13.41 -15.76
CA ALA A 305 -14.41 -12.42 -15.64
C ALA A 305 -15.63 -13.07 -14.98
N ILE A 306 -16.24 -12.39 -14.01
CA ILE A 306 -17.42 -12.84 -13.30
C ILE A 306 -18.39 -11.67 -13.15
N PRO A 307 -19.68 -11.83 -13.54
CA PRO A 307 -20.66 -10.77 -13.34
C PRO A 307 -20.66 -10.25 -11.91
N PHE A 308 -20.69 -8.93 -11.75
CA PHE A 308 -20.54 -8.32 -10.44
C PHE A 308 -21.68 -8.72 -9.50
N GLU A 309 -22.90 -8.86 -10.01
CA GLU A 309 -24.06 -9.36 -9.28
C GLU A 309 -23.82 -10.80 -8.75
N GLU A 310 -23.25 -11.68 -9.57
CA GLU A 310 -22.91 -13.06 -9.15
C GLU A 310 -21.83 -13.06 -8.05
N ALA A 311 -20.82 -12.19 -8.19
CA ALA A 311 -19.80 -12.04 -7.16
C ALA A 311 -20.40 -11.53 -5.82
N MET A 312 -21.34 -10.59 -5.88
CA MET A 312 -22.08 -10.07 -4.71
C MET A 312 -22.96 -11.12 -4.03
N GLU A 313 -23.48 -12.09 -4.76
CA GLU A 313 -24.27 -13.20 -4.21
C GLU A 313 -23.40 -14.31 -3.59
N THR A 314 -22.09 -14.30 -3.84
CA THR A 314 -21.17 -15.38 -3.47
C THR A 314 -20.10 -14.92 -2.47
N PHE A 315 -18.89 -14.63 -2.94
CA PHE A 315 -17.73 -14.32 -2.10
C PHE A 315 -17.63 -12.84 -1.72
N LEU A 316 -18.30 -11.95 -2.46
CA LEU A 316 -18.44 -10.55 -2.10
C LEU A 316 -19.71 -10.27 -1.27
N ALA A 317 -20.48 -11.28 -0.84
CA ALA A 317 -21.67 -11.04 -0.03
C ALA A 317 -21.35 -10.34 1.31
N PRO A 318 -22.25 -9.48 1.85
CA PRO A 318 -22.09 -8.90 3.18
C PRO A 318 -21.78 -9.95 4.25
N GLY A 319 -20.82 -9.64 5.11
CA GLY A 319 -20.30 -10.53 6.14
C GLY A 319 -19.15 -11.44 5.68
N LYS A 320 -18.91 -11.58 4.37
CA LYS A 320 -17.76 -12.33 3.84
C LYS A 320 -16.45 -11.56 4.01
N THR A 321 -15.35 -12.30 4.04
CA THR A 321 -14.00 -11.74 4.01
C THR A 321 -13.44 -11.93 2.61
N ILE A 322 -12.84 -10.88 2.08
CA ILE A 322 -12.19 -10.84 0.77
C ILE A 322 -10.73 -10.44 0.94
N THR A 323 -9.87 -10.97 0.09
CA THR A 323 -8.43 -10.76 0.12
C THR A 323 -7.98 -10.24 -1.24
N THR A 324 -7.37 -9.05 -1.30
CA THR A 324 -6.96 -8.44 -2.58
C THR A 324 -5.76 -9.18 -3.18
N LYS A 325 -5.75 -9.38 -4.50
CA LYS A 325 -4.58 -9.92 -5.23
C LYS A 325 -3.51 -8.87 -5.49
N SER A 326 -3.90 -7.60 -5.54
CA SER A 326 -3.03 -6.45 -5.81
C SER A 326 -3.12 -5.42 -4.69
N VAL A 327 -2.25 -4.43 -4.77
CA VAL A 327 -2.30 -3.22 -3.95
C VAL A 327 -3.63 -2.49 -4.19
N LEU A 328 -4.22 -1.97 -3.12
CA LEU A 328 -5.43 -1.14 -3.19
C LEU A 328 -5.06 0.29 -2.80
N SER A 329 -5.05 1.18 -3.80
CA SER A 329 -4.87 2.63 -3.59
C SER A 329 -6.14 3.29 -3.08
N CYS A 330 -5.97 4.24 -2.16
CA CYS A 330 -7.04 4.98 -1.50
C CYS A 330 -6.67 6.46 -1.34
N THR A 331 -7.66 7.29 -1.11
CA THR A 331 -7.56 8.71 -0.71
C THR A 331 -8.43 8.93 0.53
N ASP A 332 -8.23 10.01 1.26
CA ASP A 332 -9.12 10.48 2.33
C ASP A 332 -10.31 11.30 1.79
N SER A 333 -10.31 11.61 0.49
CA SER A 333 -11.34 12.40 -0.17
C SER A 333 -12.30 11.55 -0.97
N ARG A 334 -13.56 11.48 -0.51
CA ARG A 334 -14.65 10.85 -1.27
C ARG A 334 -14.81 11.45 -2.66
N LEU A 335 -14.63 12.76 -2.80
CA LEU A 335 -14.79 13.46 -4.07
C LEU A 335 -13.71 13.04 -5.08
N GLU A 336 -12.45 12.97 -4.65
CA GLU A 336 -11.35 12.51 -5.51
C GLU A 336 -11.54 11.04 -5.93
N ALA A 337 -11.98 10.19 -5.01
CA ALA A 337 -12.30 8.80 -5.32
C ALA A 337 -13.45 8.69 -6.34
N LEU A 338 -14.47 9.54 -6.24
CA LEU A 338 -15.59 9.60 -7.19
C LEU A 338 -15.18 10.07 -8.59
N CYS A 339 -14.21 10.98 -8.70
CA CYS A 339 -13.66 11.40 -10.00
C CYS A 339 -13.00 10.22 -10.74
N LYS A 340 -12.43 9.28 -10.00
CA LYS A 340 -11.68 8.12 -10.52
C LYS A 340 -12.53 6.84 -10.63
N ALA A 341 -13.72 6.83 -10.03
CA ALA A 341 -14.58 5.66 -9.99
C ALA A 341 -15.15 5.32 -11.37
N GLN A 342 -14.81 4.14 -11.88
CA GLN A 342 -15.34 3.58 -13.12
C GLN A 342 -16.38 2.50 -12.83
N GLY A 343 -17.38 2.85 -12.03
CA GLY A 343 -18.54 2.00 -11.71
C GLY A 343 -18.65 1.59 -10.25
N ILE A 344 -17.53 1.56 -9.51
CA ILE A 344 -17.52 1.21 -8.08
C ILE A 344 -16.80 2.32 -7.28
N LEU A 345 -17.43 2.77 -6.20
CA LEU A 345 -16.79 3.50 -5.11
C LEU A 345 -16.67 2.55 -3.92
N ILE A 346 -15.44 2.30 -3.46
CA ILE A 346 -15.20 1.61 -2.19
C ILE A 346 -15.12 2.65 -1.07
N VAL A 347 -15.85 2.40 0.01
CA VAL A 347 -15.74 3.10 1.29
C VAL A 347 -15.11 2.14 2.30
N LEU A 348 -14.00 2.54 2.90
CA LEU A 348 -13.22 1.72 3.83
C LEU A 348 -13.36 2.25 5.24
N ASN A 349 -13.83 1.40 6.14
CA ASN A 349 -13.91 1.64 7.57
C ASN A 349 -12.77 0.90 8.31
N PRO A 350 -12.20 1.51 9.36
CA PRO A 350 -11.23 0.83 10.18
C PRO A 350 -11.93 -0.26 10.98
N LYS A 351 -11.18 -1.26 11.43
CA LYS A 351 -11.69 -2.23 12.40
C LYS A 351 -12.16 -1.49 13.66
N PRO A 352 -13.29 -1.86 14.29
CA PRO A 352 -13.71 -1.28 15.56
C PRO A 352 -12.58 -1.32 16.60
N GLY A 353 -12.26 -0.16 17.18
CA GLY A 353 -11.17 0.00 18.14
C GLY A 353 -9.77 0.13 17.54
N ALA A 354 -9.60 0.10 16.21
CA ALA A 354 -8.30 0.33 15.59
C ALA A 354 -7.89 1.81 15.70
N HIS A 355 -6.63 2.04 16.07
CA HIS A 355 -6.02 3.37 16.12
C HIS A 355 -5.23 3.73 14.86
N VAL A 356 -4.88 2.71 14.05
CA VAL A 356 -4.16 2.89 12.79
C VAL A 356 -4.72 2.06 11.66
N TRP A 357 -4.56 2.59 10.46
CA TRP A 357 -4.69 1.85 9.23
C TRP A 357 -3.45 1.02 8.95
N ASN A 358 -3.67 -0.13 8.34
CA ASN A 358 -2.60 -0.89 7.68
C ASN A 358 -2.21 -0.32 6.31
N ALA A 359 -2.60 0.94 6.02
CA ALA A 359 -2.32 1.65 4.79
C ALA A 359 -1.48 2.92 5.07
N PRO A 360 -0.16 2.90 4.80
CA PRO A 360 0.67 4.08 4.96
C PRO A 360 0.33 5.16 3.91
N PHE A 361 0.63 6.41 4.27
CA PHE A 361 0.59 7.56 3.36
C PHE A 361 1.82 7.57 2.45
N ILE A 362 1.62 7.50 1.12
CA ILE A 362 2.70 7.34 0.12
C ILE A 362 2.91 8.54 -0.79
N THR A 363 2.07 9.57 -0.73
CA THR A 363 2.20 10.80 -1.54
C THR A 363 3.63 11.40 -1.59
N PRO A 364 4.45 11.37 -0.52
CA PRO A 364 5.83 11.86 -0.60
C PRO A 364 6.66 11.18 -1.70
N LEU A 365 6.36 9.92 -2.04
CA LEU A 365 6.98 9.14 -3.09
C LEU A 365 6.11 9.00 -4.36
N SER A 366 4.87 9.50 -4.37
CA SER A 366 3.96 9.43 -5.54
C SER A 366 4.47 10.23 -6.75
N CYS A 367 4.10 9.90 -7.98
CA CYS A 367 4.46 10.72 -9.14
C CYS A 367 3.77 12.07 -9.15
N ASP A 368 2.55 12.13 -8.62
CA ASP A 368 1.76 13.33 -8.44
C ASP A 368 1.84 13.81 -6.99
N PRO A 369 2.49 14.95 -6.70
CA PRO A 369 2.59 15.47 -5.34
C PRO A 369 1.27 16.05 -4.80
N GLU A 370 0.29 16.33 -5.64
CA GLU A 370 -1.02 16.87 -5.23
C GLU A 370 -2.00 15.76 -4.87
N LYS A 371 -1.77 14.54 -5.37
CA LYS A 371 -2.57 13.36 -5.07
C LYS A 371 -2.31 12.84 -3.65
N ILE A 372 -3.31 12.94 -2.78
CA ILE A 372 -3.33 12.24 -1.49
C ILE A 372 -3.52 10.75 -1.76
N GLU A 373 -2.56 9.93 -1.30
CA GLU A 373 -2.57 8.50 -1.58
C GLU A 373 -2.12 7.67 -0.38
N PHE A 374 -2.97 6.71 -0.05
CA PHE A 374 -2.74 5.64 0.92
C PHE A 374 -2.83 4.31 0.20
N VAL A 375 -2.08 3.31 0.63
CA VAL A 375 -2.08 2.00 -0.05
C VAL A 375 -2.19 0.85 0.92
N PHE A 376 -3.15 -0.04 0.70
CA PHE A 376 -3.11 -1.36 1.28
C PHE A 376 -2.28 -2.27 0.38
N LYS A 377 -1.34 -3.02 0.96
CA LYS A 377 -0.56 -3.99 0.18
C LYS A 377 -1.46 -5.10 -0.38
N ALA A 378 -0.98 -5.81 -1.40
CA ALA A 378 -1.57 -7.07 -1.82
C ALA A 378 -1.75 -8.03 -0.64
N GLU A 379 -2.73 -8.92 -0.74
CA GLU A 379 -3.15 -9.84 0.32
C GLU A 379 -3.80 -9.17 1.54
N SER A 380 -4.13 -7.88 1.45
CA SER A 380 -4.91 -7.21 2.49
C SER A 380 -6.33 -7.75 2.54
N LYS A 381 -6.83 -7.94 3.77
CA LYS A 381 -8.13 -8.54 4.03
C LYS A 381 -9.15 -7.51 4.44
N PHE A 382 -10.34 -7.65 3.90
CA PHE A 382 -11.47 -6.79 4.18
C PHE A 382 -12.72 -7.63 4.43
N LYS A 383 -13.55 -7.21 5.39
CA LYS A 383 -14.90 -7.74 5.53
C LYS A 383 -15.85 -6.88 4.71
N VAL A 384 -16.69 -7.50 3.89
CA VAL A 384 -17.74 -6.78 3.18
C VAL A 384 -18.84 -6.41 4.17
N GLU A 385 -19.19 -5.14 4.27
CA GLU A 385 -20.21 -4.66 5.19
C GLU A 385 -21.56 -4.48 4.49
N SER A 386 -21.57 -3.76 3.37
CA SER A 386 -22.82 -3.40 2.69
C SER A 386 -22.60 -2.94 1.25
N TYR A 387 -23.70 -2.88 0.51
CA TYR A 387 -23.80 -2.31 -0.83
C TYR A 387 -24.90 -1.26 -0.87
N SER A 388 -24.69 -0.20 -1.64
CA SER A 388 -25.74 0.75 -2.00
C SER A 388 -25.51 1.30 -3.40
N ARG A 389 -26.54 1.81 -4.06
CA ARG A 389 -26.40 2.52 -5.34
C ARG A 389 -26.49 4.01 -5.08
N MET A 390 -25.68 4.78 -5.81
CA MET A 390 -25.81 6.22 -5.87
C MET A 390 -25.66 6.72 -7.31
N VAL A 391 -26.12 7.95 -7.56
CA VAL A 391 -25.79 8.67 -8.79
C VAL A 391 -24.51 9.46 -8.53
N ASN A 392 -23.49 9.23 -9.34
CA ASN A 392 -22.30 10.07 -9.35
C ASN A 392 -22.68 11.43 -9.94
N HIS A 393 -22.77 12.46 -9.09
CA HIS A 393 -23.19 13.80 -9.48
C HIS A 393 -22.21 14.48 -10.46
N LEU A 394 -20.97 14.01 -10.56
CA LEU A 394 -19.97 14.53 -11.49
C LEU A 394 -20.19 14.02 -12.92
N THR A 395 -20.67 12.78 -13.07
CA THR A 395 -20.80 12.11 -14.37
C THR A 395 -22.26 11.81 -14.75
N GLY A 396 -23.20 11.96 -13.81
CA GLY A 396 -24.60 11.56 -13.96
C GLY A 396 -24.84 10.04 -13.96
N ARG A 397 -23.78 9.22 -13.87
CA ARG A 397 -23.88 7.76 -13.98
C ARG A 397 -24.25 7.12 -12.63
N SER A 398 -25.03 6.05 -12.65
CA SER A 398 -25.21 5.22 -11.47
C SER A 398 -23.93 4.44 -11.18
N ILE A 399 -23.49 4.45 -9.93
CA ILE A 399 -22.33 3.69 -9.45
C ILE A 399 -22.74 2.84 -8.24
N MET A 400 -22.05 1.72 -8.05
CA MET A 400 -22.15 0.93 -6.83
C MET A 400 -21.24 1.53 -5.76
N VAL A 401 -21.74 1.63 -4.53
CA VAL A 401 -20.96 1.93 -3.34
C VAL A 401 -20.82 0.63 -2.56
N MET A 402 -19.58 0.18 -2.38
CA MET A 402 -19.24 -1.00 -1.60
C MET A 402 -18.57 -0.56 -0.31
N THR A 403 -19.15 -0.89 0.84
CA THR A 403 -18.55 -0.59 2.14
C THR A 403 -17.77 -1.80 2.62
N LEU A 404 -16.52 -1.57 2.99
CA LEU A 404 -15.56 -2.56 3.44
C LEU A 404 -14.99 -2.18 4.80
N GLN A 405 -14.80 -3.16 5.67
CA GLN A 405 -14.06 -3.00 6.93
C GLN A 405 -12.66 -3.61 6.78
N ALA A 406 -11.60 -2.86 7.07
CA ALA A 406 -10.26 -3.44 7.18
C ALA A 406 -10.19 -4.43 8.37
N LEU A 407 -9.39 -5.49 8.24
CA LEU A 407 -9.28 -6.57 9.24
C LEU A 407 -7.96 -6.63 9.99
#